data_AF-A0A7L4UMF0-F1
#
_entry.id   AF-A0A7L4UMF0-F1
#
_cell.length_a   1.000
_cell.length_b   1.000
_cell.length_c   1.000
_cell.angle_alpha   90.00
_cell.angle_beta   90.00
_cell.angle_gamma   90.00
#
_symmetry.space_group_name_H-M   'P 1'
#
loop_
_entity.id
_entity.type
_entity.pdbx_description
1 polymer ?
#
loop_
_entity_poly.entity_id
_entity_poly.type
_entity_poly.pdbx_seq_one_letter_code
_entity_poly.pdbx_strand_id
1 'polypeptide(L)'
;MKKILGAIFILILISCNSTSKKEKELLEKENELLQRELELTKKEQNSDSKEIENKKEIAKTDIKVEQKKEPVKTTTGYTFDNFHISESRVGIFSKGMTISDVYNTIPKEQIKKIVGYGEFADDTYDDYEIYDSNGKKILILTPKQNGNTNSKINRISILDNRFKTTEKIGLNSTFGDLTKYYSTDKISPDMEHIVVDVEHINAWFSIRKTELQDGWWNGKGIDKSKIPSNAKFDGITIWWK
;
A
#
# COMPACT_ATOMS: atom_id res chain seq x y z
N MET A 1 15.96 -19.62 -25.31
CA MET A 1 15.54 -18.27 -25.77
C MET A 1 15.37 -17.38 -24.55
N LYS A 2 16.23 -16.36 -24.41
CA LYS A 2 16.20 -15.38 -23.31
C LYS A 2 14.98 -14.48 -23.48
N LYS A 3 14.06 -14.43 -22.50
CA LYS A 3 13.07 -13.36 -22.41
C LYS A 3 13.63 -12.28 -21.48
N ILE A 4 14.28 -11.30 -22.08
CA ILE A 4 14.58 -10.01 -21.45
C ILE A 4 13.25 -9.26 -21.43
N LEU A 5 12.55 -9.29 -20.30
CA LEU A 5 11.39 -8.43 -20.13
C LEU A 5 11.93 -7.04 -19.77
N GLY A 6 11.84 -6.14 -20.75
CA GLY A 6 12.34 -4.78 -20.64
C GLY A 6 11.71 -4.05 -19.46
N ALA A 7 12.56 -3.47 -18.62
CA ALA A 7 12.16 -2.38 -17.75
C ALA A 7 11.73 -1.22 -18.66
N ILE A 8 10.43 -0.97 -18.74
CA ILE A 8 9.89 0.23 -19.37
C ILE A 8 10.32 1.40 -18.48
N PHE A 9 11.38 2.08 -18.90
CA PHE A 9 11.81 3.34 -18.32
C PHE A 9 10.81 4.42 -18.74
N ILE A 10 9.78 4.64 -17.92
CA ILE A 10 8.98 5.87 -18.04
C ILE A 10 9.74 6.94 -17.26
N LEU A 11 10.71 7.58 -17.93
CA LEU A 11 11.18 8.90 -17.55
C LEU A 11 9.99 9.86 -17.76
N ILE A 12 9.18 10.05 -16.73
CA ILE A 12 8.22 11.15 -16.74
C ILE A 12 9.03 12.42 -16.54
N LEU A 13 9.42 13.06 -17.65
CA LEU A 13 9.78 14.47 -17.64
C LEU A 13 8.52 15.27 -17.31
N ILE A 14 8.24 15.41 -16.00
CA ILE A 14 7.24 16.36 -15.53
C ILE A 14 7.85 17.75 -15.70
N SER A 15 7.69 18.29 -16.90
CA SER A 15 7.56 19.74 -17.06
C SER A 15 6.26 20.14 -16.37
N CYS A 16 6.34 20.62 -15.12
CA CYS A 16 5.27 21.45 -14.56
C CYS A 16 5.80 22.50 -13.58
N ASN A 17 5.27 23.70 -13.82
CA ASN A 17 5.31 24.90 -13.01
C ASN A 17 4.64 24.65 -11.64
N SER A 18 5.19 25.27 -10.58
CA SER A 18 4.70 25.33 -9.18
C SER A 18 4.38 24.03 -8.43
N THR A 19 5.39 23.22 -8.09
CA THR A 19 5.34 22.34 -6.89
C THR A 19 6.01 23.05 -5.72
N SER A 20 5.38 23.03 -4.55
CA SER A 20 5.93 23.64 -3.34
C SER A 20 7.27 23.00 -2.95
N LYS A 21 8.18 23.75 -2.31
CA LYS A 21 9.52 23.24 -1.94
C LYS A 21 9.46 21.91 -1.16
N LYS A 22 8.45 21.73 -0.30
CA LYS A 22 8.25 20.51 0.50
C LYS A 22 7.85 19.30 -0.34
N GLU A 23 6.97 19.47 -1.34
CA GLU A 23 6.57 18.38 -2.23
C GLU A 23 7.75 17.87 -3.06
N LYS A 24 8.64 18.78 -3.51
CA LYS A 24 9.86 18.39 -4.22
C LYS A 24 10.81 17.56 -3.35
N GLU A 25 11.00 17.97 -2.11
CA GLU A 25 11.84 17.23 -1.15
C GLU A 25 11.26 15.83 -0.86
N LEU A 26 9.94 15.72 -0.81
CA LEU A 26 9.25 14.46 -0.58
C LEU A 26 9.39 13.49 -1.77
N LEU A 27 9.19 14.00 -2.99
CA LEU A 27 9.45 13.27 -4.24
C LEU A 27 10.90 12.79 -4.33
N GLU A 28 11.86 13.63 -3.92
CA GLU A 28 13.28 13.26 -3.93
C GLU A 28 13.56 12.10 -2.97
N LYS A 29 13.03 12.15 -1.74
CA LYS A 29 13.13 11.04 -0.77
C LYS A 29 12.51 9.75 -1.25
N GLU A 30 11.33 9.82 -1.89
CA GLU A 30 10.69 8.63 -2.47
C GLU A 30 11.54 8.03 -3.60
N ASN A 31 12.11 8.87 -4.47
CA ASN A 31 12.99 8.41 -5.54
C ASN A 31 14.25 7.74 -4.99
N GLU A 32 14.89 8.29 -3.96
CA GLU A 32 16.05 7.67 -3.31
C GLU A 32 15.72 6.31 -2.71
N LEU A 33 14.56 6.19 -2.05
CA LEU A 33 14.10 4.93 -1.47
C LEU A 33 13.87 3.85 -2.54
N LEU A 34 13.24 4.22 -3.65
CA LEU A 34 13.00 3.31 -4.77
C LEU A 34 14.31 2.83 -5.41
N GLN A 35 15.29 3.70 -5.58
CA GLN A 35 16.61 3.29 -6.11
C GLN A 35 17.29 2.29 -5.16
N ARG A 36 17.20 2.52 -3.85
CA ARG A 36 17.76 1.61 -2.85
C ARG A 36 17.09 0.23 -2.88
N GLU A 37 15.76 0.18 -2.99
CA GLU A 37 15.02 -1.09 -3.11
C GLU A 37 15.43 -1.85 -4.36
N LEU A 38 15.55 -1.16 -5.51
CA LEU A 38 16.02 -1.76 -6.77
C LEU A 38 17.44 -2.33 -6.65
N GLU A 39 18.35 -1.67 -5.92
CA GLU A 39 19.70 -2.18 -5.69
C GLU A 39 19.71 -3.44 -4.80
N LEU A 40 18.85 -3.49 -3.78
CA LEU A 40 18.71 -4.66 -2.91
C LEU A 40 18.18 -5.86 -3.70
N THR A 41 17.12 -5.68 -4.49
CA THR A 41 16.58 -6.76 -5.34
C THR A 41 17.61 -7.28 -6.34
N LYS A 42 18.41 -6.39 -6.94
CA LYS A 42 19.50 -6.81 -7.85
C LYS A 42 20.59 -7.60 -7.11
N LYS A 43 20.91 -7.24 -5.86
CA LYS A 43 21.89 -7.97 -5.04
C LYS A 43 21.38 -9.37 -4.67
N GLU A 44 20.12 -9.49 -4.28
CA GLU A 44 19.47 -10.78 -3.96
C GLU A 44 19.43 -11.72 -5.17
N GLN A 45 19.01 -11.20 -6.34
CA GLN A 45 19.03 -11.98 -7.58
C GLN A 45 20.44 -12.45 -7.95
N ASN A 46 21.47 -11.63 -7.70
CA ASN A 46 22.86 -11.98 -7.95
C ASN A 46 23.43 -12.96 -6.91
N SER A 47 22.97 -12.95 -5.65
CA SER A 47 23.38 -13.93 -4.63
C SER A 47 22.76 -15.30 -4.89
N ASP A 48 21.48 -15.35 -5.27
CA ASP A 48 20.79 -16.60 -5.59
C ASP A 48 21.40 -17.24 -6.86
N SER A 49 21.80 -16.42 -7.82
CA SER A 49 22.55 -16.87 -9.02
C SER A 49 23.89 -17.52 -8.66
N LYS A 50 24.62 -16.95 -7.68
CA LYS A 50 25.89 -17.49 -7.18
C LYS A 50 25.71 -18.76 -6.34
N GLU A 51 24.60 -18.87 -5.62
CA GLU A 51 24.27 -20.07 -4.83
C GLU A 51 23.85 -21.25 -5.73
N ILE A 52 23.19 -20.98 -6.86
CA ILE A 52 22.89 -21.98 -7.91
C ILE A 52 24.16 -22.41 -8.65
N GLU A 53 25.13 -21.51 -8.86
CA GLU A 53 26.44 -21.86 -9.44
C GLU A 53 27.27 -22.73 -8.49
N ASN A 54 27.30 -22.41 -7.19
CA ASN A 54 28.01 -23.23 -6.18
C ASN A 54 27.36 -24.59 -5.91
N LYS A 55 26.04 -24.75 -6.11
CA LYS A 55 25.36 -26.05 -5.98
C LYS A 55 25.60 -27.01 -7.14
N LYS A 56 26.17 -26.57 -8.27
CA LYS A 56 26.56 -27.47 -9.37
C LYS A 56 27.88 -28.21 -9.14
N GLU A 57 28.63 -27.88 -8.08
CA GLU A 57 29.94 -28.49 -7.82
C GLU A 57 29.98 -29.46 -6.62
N ILE A 58 28.88 -29.64 -5.87
CA ILE A 58 28.84 -30.57 -4.73
C ILE A 58 27.60 -31.46 -4.82
N ALA A 59 27.64 -32.44 -5.72
CA ALA A 59 26.78 -33.61 -5.66
C ALA A 59 27.67 -34.85 -5.54
N LYS A 60 27.83 -35.33 -4.29
CA LYS A 60 28.11 -36.72 -3.88
C LYS A 60 28.45 -36.74 -2.39
N THR A 61 27.47 -37.05 -1.54
CA THR A 61 27.55 -38.15 -0.55
C THR A 61 26.30 -38.18 0.31
N ASP A 62 25.74 -39.37 0.40
CA ASP A 62 24.62 -39.76 1.25
C ASP A 62 24.94 -39.56 2.74
N ILE A 63 23.94 -39.21 3.55
CA ILE A 63 23.69 -39.79 4.89
C ILE A 63 22.23 -39.47 5.27
N LYS A 64 21.53 -40.54 5.66
CA LYS A 64 20.16 -40.60 6.12
C LYS A 64 20.16 -40.46 7.65
N VAL A 65 19.53 -39.41 8.20
CA VAL A 65 19.18 -39.36 9.63
C VAL A 65 17.76 -38.82 9.78
N GLU A 66 16.93 -39.68 10.34
CA GLU A 66 15.51 -39.49 10.62
C GLU A 66 15.36 -38.79 11.97
N GLN A 67 14.76 -37.60 11.98
CA GLN A 67 14.31 -36.93 13.20
C GLN A 67 12.84 -36.54 13.05
N LYS A 68 12.00 -37.14 13.92
CA LYS A 68 10.60 -36.76 14.15
C LYS A 68 10.53 -35.25 14.41
N LYS A 69 9.88 -34.51 13.51
CA LYS A 69 9.36 -33.17 13.77
C LYS A 69 7.85 -33.26 13.93
N GLU A 70 7.33 -32.72 15.03
CA GLU A 70 5.93 -32.30 15.15
C GLU A 70 5.55 -31.48 13.90
N PRO A 71 4.28 -31.49 13.44
CA PRO A 71 3.91 -30.86 12.19
C PRO A 71 4.15 -29.35 12.28
N VAL A 72 5.29 -28.92 11.74
CA VAL A 72 5.54 -27.53 11.39
C VAL A 72 4.43 -27.16 10.43
N LYS A 73 3.53 -26.27 10.84
CA LYS A 73 2.56 -25.63 9.96
C LYS A 73 3.39 -24.91 8.89
N THR A 74 3.61 -25.58 7.76
CA THR A 74 4.32 -25.02 6.62
C THR A 74 3.52 -23.83 6.13
N THR A 75 4.01 -22.63 6.43
CA THR A 75 3.47 -21.38 5.88
C THR A 75 3.83 -21.35 4.39
N THR A 76 3.01 -21.99 3.56
CA THR A 76 3.15 -21.99 2.09
C THR A 76 2.63 -20.70 1.45
N GLY A 77 2.44 -19.63 2.24
CA GLY A 77 1.91 -18.35 1.79
C GLY A 77 2.99 -17.36 1.40
N TYR A 78 2.65 -16.40 0.55
CA TYR A 78 3.45 -15.21 0.33
C TYR A 78 3.59 -14.43 1.66
N THR A 79 4.83 -14.12 2.02
CA THR A 79 5.14 -13.36 3.22
C THR A 79 5.33 -11.90 2.83
N PHE A 80 4.45 -11.04 3.34
CA PHE A 80 4.59 -9.59 3.18
C PHE A 80 5.68 -9.07 4.11
N ASP A 81 6.69 -8.44 3.53
CA ASP A 81 7.82 -7.79 4.20
C ASP A 81 7.92 -6.28 3.88
N ASN A 82 7.30 -5.83 2.78
CA ASN A 82 7.16 -4.43 2.43
C ASN A 82 5.77 -3.88 2.83
N PHE A 83 5.77 -2.93 3.77
CA PHE A 83 4.59 -2.20 4.26
C PHE A 83 4.69 -0.70 3.98
N HIS A 84 5.30 -0.32 2.85
CA HIS A 84 5.46 1.08 2.49
C HIS A 84 4.27 1.62 1.68
N ILE A 85 3.87 2.87 1.95
CA ILE A 85 2.90 3.63 1.16
C ILE A 85 3.64 4.77 0.45
N SER A 86 3.47 4.87 -0.86
CA SER A 86 3.98 5.95 -1.72
C SER A 86 2.93 6.31 -2.78
N GLU A 87 3.19 7.34 -3.59
CA GLU A 87 2.29 7.76 -4.68
C GLU A 87 1.84 6.61 -5.59
N SER A 88 2.76 5.72 -5.94
CA SER A 88 2.57 4.69 -6.97
C SER A 88 2.59 3.26 -6.45
N ARG A 89 2.75 3.05 -5.13
CA ARG A 89 2.91 1.71 -4.57
C ARG A 89 2.39 1.62 -3.13
N VAL A 90 1.73 0.51 -2.83
CA VAL A 90 1.35 0.08 -1.47
C VAL A 90 1.87 -1.34 -1.25
N GLY A 91 2.96 -1.46 -0.50
CA GLY A 91 3.71 -2.70 -0.36
C GLY A 91 4.08 -3.28 -1.72
N ILE A 92 3.55 -4.46 -2.02
CA ILE A 92 3.83 -5.15 -3.30
C ILE A 92 2.97 -4.64 -4.46
N PHE A 93 1.85 -3.97 -4.17
CA PHE A 93 0.90 -3.55 -5.19
C PHE A 93 1.33 -2.20 -5.77
N SER A 94 1.33 -2.11 -7.10
CA SER A 94 1.74 -0.90 -7.83
C SER A 94 0.58 -0.34 -8.65
N LYS A 95 0.58 0.98 -8.82
CA LYS A 95 -0.38 1.69 -9.64
C LYS A 95 -0.37 1.15 -11.05
N GLY A 96 -1.56 0.78 -11.54
CA GLY A 96 -1.73 0.16 -12.86
C GLY A 96 -1.79 -1.37 -12.85
N MET A 97 -1.50 -2.05 -11.73
CA MET A 97 -1.78 -3.48 -11.59
C MET A 97 -3.27 -3.75 -11.74
N THR A 98 -3.58 -4.83 -12.46
CA THR A 98 -4.92 -5.38 -12.59
C THR A 98 -5.20 -6.39 -11.48
N ILE A 99 -6.46 -6.77 -11.28
CA ILE A 99 -6.82 -7.85 -10.37
C ILE A 99 -6.23 -9.20 -10.83
N SER A 100 -6.09 -9.41 -12.14
CA SER A 100 -5.38 -10.56 -12.70
C SER A 100 -3.92 -10.59 -12.25
N ASP A 101 -3.23 -9.44 -12.27
CA ASP A 101 -1.86 -9.34 -11.75
C ASP A 101 -1.80 -9.67 -10.26
N VAL A 102 -2.78 -9.24 -9.46
CA VAL A 102 -2.88 -9.59 -8.02
C VAL A 102 -2.97 -11.10 -7.84
N TYR A 103 -3.86 -11.79 -8.57
CA TYR A 103 -3.97 -13.26 -8.52
C TYR A 103 -2.69 -13.98 -8.95
N ASN A 104 -1.88 -13.37 -9.82
CA ASN A 104 -0.60 -13.93 -10.26
C ASN A 104 0.56 -13.58 -9.31
N THR A 105 0.39 -12.65 -8.38
CA THR A 105 1.45 -12.16 -7.48
C THR A 105 1.48 -12.91 -6.15
N ILE A 106 0.33 -13.27 -5.59
CA ILE A 106 0.23 -13.96 -4.29
C ILE A 106 -0.69 -15.18 -4.37
N PRO A 107 -0.53 -16.18 -3.48
CA PRO A 107 -1.40 -17.35 -3.41
C PRO A 107 -2.88 -16.99 -3.32
N LYS A 108 -3.72 -17.73 -4.03
CA LYS A 108 -5.17 -17.50 -4.07
C LYS A 108 -5.81 -17.60 -2.69
N GLU A 109 -5.26 -18.40 -1.80
CA GLU A 109 -5.72 -18.60 -0.42
C GLU A 109 -5.58 -17.32 0.42
N GLN A 110 -4.75 -16.37 0.00
CA GLN A 110 -4.57 -15.07 0.63
C GLN A 110 -5.45 -13.98 0.01
N ILE A 111 -6.33 -14.32 -0.92
CA ILE A 111 -7.24 -13.40 -1.59
C ILE A 111 -8.67 -13.89 -1.41
N LYS A 112 -9.53 -13.05 -0.81
CA LYS A 112 -10.97 -13.33 -0.71
C LYS A 112 -11.76 -12.23 -1.40
N LYS A 113 -12.50 -12.60 -2.45
CA LYS A 113 -13.46 -11.71 -3.08
C LYS A 113 -14.72 -11.62 -2.21
N ILE A 114 -15.19 -10.41 -1.97
CA ILE A 114 -16.45 -10.08 -1.28
C ILE A 114 -17.21 -8.99 -2.05
N VAL A 115 -18.46 -8.74 -1.66
CA VAL A 115 -19.19 -7.55 -2.07
C VAL A 115 -18.89 -6.46 -1.03
N GLY A 116 -18.26 -5.38 -1.48
CA GLY A 116 -18.10 -4.14 -0.73
C GLY A 116 -19.28 -3.20 -0.96
N TYR A 117 -19.50 -2.27 -0.03
CA TYR A 117 -20.54 -1.26 -0.11
C TYR A 117 -19.92 0.14 0.00
N GLY A 118 -20.41 1.06 -0.82
CA GLY A 118 -19.94 2.44 -0.85
C GLY A 118 -20.67 3.37 0.10
N GLU A 119 -20.36 4.65 -0.04
CA GLU A 119 -21.00 5.74 0.71
C GLU A 119 -22.47 5.92 0.32
N PHE A 120 -22.84 5.54 -0.91
CA PHE A 120 -24.23 5.55 -1.40
C PHE A 120 -24.86 4.15 -1.29
N ALA A 121 -26.17 4.10 -0.98
CA ALA A 121 -26.88 2.87 -0.65
C ALA A 121 -26.82 1.77 -1.73
N ASP A 122 -26.73 2.17 -3.00
CA ASP A 122 -26.71 1.26 -4.15
C ASP A 122 -25.29 0.98 -4.68
N ASP A 123 -24.27 1.63 -4.10
CA ASP A 123 -22.89 1.44 -4.52
C ASP A 123 -22.39 0.10 -4.00
N THR A 124 -22.15 -0.83 -4.92
CA THR A 124 -21.52 -2.12 -4.64
C THR A 124 -20.20 -2.23 -5.37
N TYR A 125 -19.25 -2.91 -4.75
CA TYR A 125 -17.92 -3.12 -5.32
C TYR A 125 -17.50 -4.58 -5.24
N ASP A 126 -16.72 -5.01 -6.22
CA ASP A 126 -15.95 -6.24 -6.11
C ASP A 126 -14.70 -6.00 -5.26
N ASP A 127 -14.82 -6.17 -3.95
CA ASP A 127 -13.71 -6.00 -3.02
C ASP A 127 -12.89 -7.28 -2.90
N TYR A 128 -11.57 -7.14 -2.88
CA TYR A 128 -10.61 -8.23 -2.73
C TYR A 128 -9.85 -8.03 -1.42
N GLU A 129 -10.25 -8.76 -0.40
CA GLU A 129 -9.57 -8.80 0.89
C GLU A 129 -8.25 -9.55 0.75
N ILE A 130 -7.16 -8.91 1.19
CA ILE A 130 -5.82 -9.48 1.16
C ILE A 130 -5.41 -9.89 2.56
N TYR A 131 -4.90 -11.10 2.68
CA TYR A 131 -4.49 -11.72 3.95
C TYR A 131 -2.98 -11.96 3.98
N ASP A 132 -2.35 -11.72 5.12
CA ASP A 132 -0.95 -12.13 5.32
C ASP A 132 -0.81 -13.64 5.53
N SER A 133 0.44 -14.13 5.62
CA SER A 133 0.73 -15.55 5.79
C SER A 133 0.23 -16.14 7.12
N ASN A 134 -0.16 -15.29 8.08
CA ASN A 134 -0.78 -15.69 9.35
C ASN A 134 -2.32 -15.67 9.30
N GLY A 135 -2.91 -15.29 8.16
CA GLY A 135 -4.36 -15.19 7.99
C GLY A 135 -4.95 -13.89 8.54
N LYS A 136 -4.14 -12.87 8.83
CA LYS A 136 -4.64 -11.54 9.19
C LYS A 136 -5.01 -10.77 7.93
N LYS A 137 -6.21 -10.18 7.89
CA LYS A 137 -6.61 -9.26 6.81
C LYS A 137 -5.82 -7.96 6.93
N ILE A 138 -5.12 -7.57 5.87
CA ILE A 138 -4.20 -6.42 5.88
C ILE A 138 -4.60 -5.29 4.94
N LEU A 139 -5.29 -5.59 3.84
CA LEU A 139 -5.73 -4.63 2.83
C LEU A 139 -7.08 -5.05 2.25
N ILE A 140 -7.78 -4.10 1.65
CA ILE A 140 -8.87 -4.36 0.69
C ILE A 140 -8.52 -3.65 -0.61
N LEU A 141 -8.50 -4.38 -1.72
CA LEU A 141 -8.31 -3.83 -3.06
C LEU A 141 -9.65 -3.77 -3.77
N THR A 142 -9.98 -2.64 -4.37
CA THR A 142 -11.18 -2.48 -5.19
C THR A 142 -10.76 -2.09 -6.62
N PRO A 143 -11.20 -2.83 -7.66
CA PRO A 143 -10.95 -2.47 -9.03
C PRO A 143 -11.81 -1.27 -9.46
N LYS A 144 -11.41 -0.63 -10.56
CA LYS A 144 -12.20 0.44 -11.18
C LYS A 144 -13.54 -0.04 -11.76
N GLN A 145 -13.65 -1.33 -12.08
CA GLN A 145 -14.81 -1.93 -12.72
C GLN A 145 -15.09 -3.29 -12.12
N ASN A 146 -16.30 -3.47 -11.59
CA ASN A 146 -16.78 -4.74 -11.06
C ASN A 146 -16.86 -5.80 -12.18
N GLY A 147 -16.66 -7.07 -11.81
CA GLY A 147 -16.74 -8.22 -12.71
C GLY A 147 -15.59 -8.34 -13.71
N ASN A 148 -14.62 -7.42 -13.71
CA ASN A 148 -13.53 -7.39 -14.68
C ASN A 148 -12.17 -7.55 -13.99
N THR A 149 -11.56 -8.74 -14.11
CA THR A 149 -10.23 -8.99 -13.54
C THR A 149 -9.09 -8.27 -14.27
N ASN A 150 -9.31 -7.82 -15.52
CA ASN A 150 -8.37 -6.94 -16.22
C ASN A 150 -8.52 -5.47 -15.80
N SER A 151 -9.49 -5.16 -14.94
CA SER A 151 -9.63 -3.82 -14.37
C SER A 151 -8.48 -3.55 -13.41
N LYS A 152 -7.98 -2.32 -13.47
CA LYS A 152 -6.91 -1.83 -12.60
C LYS A 152 -7.42 -1.62 -11.19
N ILE A 153 -6.56 -1.83 -10.21
CA ILE A 153 -6.81 -1.42 -8.82
C ILE A 153 -7.06 0.10 -8.81
N ASN A 154 -8.18 0.50 -8.23
CA ASN A 154 -8.59 1.90 -8.11
C ASN A 154 -8.55 2.38 -6.66
N ARG A 155 -8.94 1.52 -5.71
CA ARG A 155 -8.94 1.86 -4.29
C ARG A 155 -8.18 0.80 -3.49
N ILE A 156 -7.42 1.24 -2.49
CA ILE A 156 -6.76 0.37 -1.52
C ILE A 156 -7.08 0.87 -0.11
N SER A 157 -7.86 0.12 0.66
CA SER A 157 -8.10 0.42 2.07
C SER A 157 -7.05 -0.28 2.94
N ILE A 158 -6.39 0.49 3.80
CA ILE A 158 -5.33 0.01 4.70
C ILE A 158 -5.95 -0.46 6.01
N LEU A 159 -5.71 -1.72 6.40
CA LEU A 159 -6.24 -2.31 7.64
C LEU A 159 -5.14 -2.69 8.65
N ASP A 160 -3.88 -2.72 8.23
CA ASP A 160 -2.76 -3.11 9.07
C ASP A 160 -1.88 -1.90 9.44
N ASN A 161 -1.55 -1.78 10.73
CA ASN A 161 -0.78 -0.66 11.27
C ASN A 161 0.70 -0.65 10.85
N ARG A 162 1.21 -1.75 10.27
CA ARG A 162 2.55 -1.82 9.70
C ARG A 162 2.69 -0.91 8.48
N PHE A 163 1.60 -0.62 7.77
CA PHE A 163 1.64 0.25 6.60
C PHE A 163 1.94 1.71 6.97
N LYS A 164 2.99 2.26 6.36
CA LYS A 164 3.50 3.59 6.68
C LYS A 164 4.07 4.30 5.44
N THR A 165 3.90 5.61 5.39
CA THR A 165 4.61 6.47 4.43
C THR A 165 6.11 6.57 4.77
N THR A 166 6.89 7.24 3.91
CA THR A 166 8.31 7.51 4.16
C THR A 166 8.53 8.23 5.50
N GLU A 167 7.62 9.15 5.81
CA GLU A 167 7.56 10.02 6.99
C GLU A 167 7.01 9.29 8.23
N LYS A 168 6.77 7.97 8.10
CA LYS A 168 6.23 7.10 9.15
C LYS A 168 4.80 7.44 9.57
N ILE A 169 4.04 8.08 8.68
CA ILE A 169 2.62 8.33 8.90
C ILE A 169 1.81 7.10 8.48
N GLY A 170 0.86 6.68 9.31
CA GLY A 170 -0.07 5.60 8.99
C GLY A 170 -1.20 5.52 10.00
N LEU A 171 -1.86 4.37 10.12
CA LEU A 171 -2.92 4.19 11.12
C LEU A 171 -2.42 4.53 12.53
N ASN A 172 -3.28 5.19 13.32
CA ASN A 172 -3.02 5.72 14.66
C ASN A 172 -2.03 6.90 14.75
N SER A 173 -1.42 7.35 13.64
CA SER A 173 -0.74 8.64 13.61
C SER A 173 -1.75 9.77 13.85
N THR A 174 -1.26 10.93 14.28
CA THR A 174 -2.14 12.06 14.62
C THR A 174 -2.23 13.09 13.48
N PHE A 175 -3.27 13.91 13.48
CA PHE A 175 -3.38 15.05 12.55
C PHE A 175 -2.17 15.99 12.63
N GLY A 176 -1.65 16.20 13.83
CA GLY A 176 -0.42 16.95 14.08
C GLY A 176 0.82 16.30 13.48
N ASP A 177 0.88 14.97 13.39
CA ASP A 177 1.98 14.29 12.69
C ASP A 177 1.90 14.46 11.18
N LEU A 178 0.70 14.37 10.60
CA LEU A 178 0.50 14.53 9.16
C LEU A 178 0.86 15.96 8.69
N THR A 179 0.38 16.98 9.41
CA THR A 179 0.57 18.41 9.05
C THR A 179 2.02 18.88 9.08
N LYS A 180 2.93 18.15 9.74
CA LYS A 180 4.38 18.43 9.69
C LYS A 180 4.93 18.26 8.28
N TYR A 181 4.42 17.29 7.54
CA TYR A 181 5.01 16.82 6.28
C TYR A 181 4.13 17.09 5.05
N TYR A 182 2.80 16.99 5.19
CA TYR A 182 1.87 17.08 4.07
C TYR A 182 0.99 18.32 4.16
N SER A 183 0.56 18.84 3.00
CA SER A 183 -0.58 19.76 2.95
C SER A 183 -1.85 19.00 3.36
N THR A 184 -2.73 19.68 4.08
CA THR A 184 -4.02 19.16 4.55
C THR A 184 -5.10 20.20 4.28
N ASP A 185 -5.04 20.84 3.12
CA ASP A 185 -5.93 21.96 2.76
C ASP A 185 -7.27 21.46 2.20
N LYS A 186 -7.29 20.23 1.67
CA LYS A 186 -8.49 19.56 1.19
C LYS A 186 -8.99 18.62 2.27
N ILE A 187 -10.11 18.99 2.90
CA ILE A 187 -10.78 18.18 3.90
C ILE A 187 -12.27 18.14 3.56
N SER A 188 -12.88 16.95 3.59
CA SER A 188 -14.29 16.75 3.27
C SER A 188 -14.98 15.89 4.32
N PRO A 189 -16.26 16.12 4.62
CA PRO A 189 -17.01 15.23 5.50
C PRO A 189 -17.42 13.95 4.77
N ASP A 190 -17.40 12.83 5.48
CA ASP A 190 -18.06 11.57 5.13
C ASP A 190 -19.23 11.34 6.11
N MET A 191 -19.82 10.14 6.22
CA MET A 191 -20.87 9.79 7.19
C MET A 191 -20.40 9.97 8.63
N GLU A 192 -19.35 9.24 9.05
CA GLU A 192 -18.87 9.21 10.45
C GLU A 192 -17.51 9.91 10.64
N HIS A 193 -16.87 10.29 9.53
CA HIS A 193 -15.51 10.80 9.51
C HIS A 193 -15.42 12.17 8.84
N ILE A 194 -14.32 12.86 9.08
CA ILE A 194 -13.75 13.78 8.10
C ILE A 194 -12.60 13.07 7.39
N VAL A 195 -12.42 13.39 6.12
CA VAL A 195 -11.37 12.84 5.26
C VAL A 195 -10.42 13.95 4.89
N VAL A 196 -9.14 13.77 5.20
CA VAL A 196 -8.04 14.65 4.79
C VAL A 196 -7.40 14.08 3.53
N ASP A 197 -7.48 14.82 2.43
CA ASP A 197 -6.90 14.42 1.14
C ASP A 197 -5.44 14.88 1.03
N VAL A 198 -4.56 13.90 0.87
CA VAL A 198 -3.12 14.06 0.65
C VAL A 198 -2.81 13.69 -0.78
N GLU A 199 -2.95 14.68 -1.66
CA GLU A 199 -2.87 14.53 -3.11
C GLU A 199 -1.55 13.92 -3.57
N HIS A 200 -0.43 14.31 -2.94
CA HIS A 200 0.91 13.85 -3.32
C HIS A 200 1.05 12.32 -3.32
N ILE A 201 0.45 11.62 -2.36
CA ILE A 201 0.49 10.15 -2.29
C ILE A 201 -0.86 9.50 -2.66
N ASN A 202 -1.78 10.28 -3.21
CA ASN A 202 -3.15 9.85 -3.50
C ASN A 202 -3.86 9.20 -2.30
N ALA A 203 -3.63 9.71 -1.08
CA ALA A 203 -4.12 9.09 0.14
C ALA A 203 -5.17 9.95 0.83
N TRP A 204 -6.22 9.29 1.31
CA TRP A 204 -7.25 9.84 2.17
C TRP A 204 -7.05 9.32 3.58
N PHE A 205 -6.92 10.23 4.53
CA PHE A 205 -6.80 9.91 5.95
C PHE A 205 -8.08 10.28 6.68
N SER A 206 -8.71 9.31 7.34
CA SER A 206 -10.00 9.49 8.02
C SER A 206 -9.80 9.73 9.52
N ILE A 207 -10.51 10.73 10.05
CA ILE A 207 -10.60 11.02 11.48
C ILE A 207 -12.09 10.96 11.86
N ARG A 208 -12.44 10.23 12.92
CA ARG A 208 -13.84 10.20 13.40
C ARG A 208 -14.30 11.60 13.77
N LYS A 209 -15.54 11.96 13.43
CA LYS A 209 -16.13 13.25 13.82
C LYS A 209 -16.21 13.42 15.34
N THR A 210 -16.26 12.32 16.10
CA THR A 210 -16.24 12.32 17.56
C THR A 210 -14.92 12.81 18.16
N GLU A 211 -13.84 12.88 17.38
CA GLU A 211 -12.54 13.42 17.81
C GLU A 211 -12.44 14.95 17.59
N LEU A 212 -13.46 15.57 16.97
CA LEU A 212 -13.46 16.98 16.61
C LEU A 212 -14.08 17.84 17.73
N GLN A 213 -13.68 19.11 17.78
CA GLN A 213 -14.30 20.08 18.67
C GLN A 213 -15.67 20.53 18.14
N ASP A 214 -16.53 20.99 19.05
CA ASP A 214 -17.82 21.60 18.69
C ASP A 214 -17.66 22.73 17.67
N GLY A 215 -18.61 22.80 16.75
CA GLY A 215 -18.59 23.79 15.66
C GLY A 215 -17.57 23.48 14.56
N TRP A 216 -17.08 22.24 14.45
CA TRP A 216 -16.20 21.82 13.35
C TRP A 216 -16.83 22.02 11.97
N TRP A 217 -18.17 22.01 11.86
CA TRP A 217 -18.89 22.34 10.64
C TRP A 217 -19.51 23.73 10.74
N ASN A 218 -19.09 24.65 9.86
CA ASN A 218 -19.57 26.04 9.86
C ASN A 218 -20.66 26.32 8.79
N GLY A 219 -21.24 25.27 8.21
CA GLY A 219 -22.23 25.37 7.12
C GLY A 219 -21.62 25.51 5.73
N LYS A 220 -20.35 25.94 5.62
CA LYS A 220 -19.62 26.11 4.35
C LYS A 220 -18.48 25.10 4.18
N GLY A 221 -18.12 24.39 5.24
CA GLY A 221 -17.04 23.41 5.24
C GLY A 221 -16.56 23.09 6.65
N ILE A 222 -15.45 22.36 6.69
CA ILE A 222 -14.76 21.98 7.93
C ILE A 222 -13.86 23.13 8.40
N ASP A 223 -14.04 23.56 9.64
CA ASP A 223 -13.11 24.47 10.31
C ASP A 223 -11.89 23.68 10.80
N LYS A 224 -10.77 23.83 10.09
CA LYS A 224 -9.51 23.14 10.39
C LYS A 224 -8.97 23.45 11.79
N SER A 225 -9.32 24.60 12.39
CA SER A 225 -8.93 24.94 13.76
C SER A 225 -9.61 24.07 14.82
N LYS A 226 -10.71 23.39 14.45
CA LYS A 226 -11.49 22.48 15.30
C LYS A 226 -11.04 21.02 15.21
N ILE A 227 -9.97 20.74 14.47
CA ILE A 227 -9.35 19.41 14.40
C ILE A 227 -8.19 19.39 15.40
N PRO A 228 -8.30 18.68 16.54
CA PRO A 228 -7.21 18.59 17.50
C PRO A 228 -5.95 17.98 16.88
N SER A 229 -4.79 18.50 17.24
CA SER A 229 -3.51 17.97 16.72
C SER A 229 -3.27 16.51 17.14
N ASN A 230 -3.86 16.05 18.24
CA ASN A 230 -3.76 14.68 18.74
C ASN A 230 -4.86 13.74 18.21
N ALA A 231 -5.82 14.25 17.41
CA ALA A 231 -6.84 13.41 16.80
C ALA A 231 -6.19 12.37 15.88
N LYS A 232 -6.58 11.10 16.05
CA LYS A 232 -5.93 9.98 15.38
C LYS A 232 -6.65 9.57 14.11
N PHE A 233 -5.86 9.12 13.13
CA PHE A 233 -6.39 8.47 11.95
C PHE A 233 -6.75 7.02 12.24
N ASP A 234 -7.99 6.65 11.94
CA ASP A 234 -8.50 5.28 12.03
C ASP A 234 -8.82 4.66 10.66
N GLY A 235 -8.73 5.44 9.58
CA GLY A 235 -8.84 4.96 8.21
C GLY A 235 -7.76 5.58 7.32
N ILE A 236 -7.23 4.78 6.41
CA ILE A 236 -6.41 5.25 5.29
C ILE A 236 -6.88 4.54 4.02
N THR A 237 -7.15 5.31 2.99
CA THR A 237 -7.57 4.81 1.69
C THR A 237 -6.72 5.45 0.60
N ILE A 238 -6.10 4.64 -0.26
CA ILE A 238 -5.35 5.11 -1.42
C ILE A 238 -6.26 5.06 -2.65
N TRP A 239 -6.23 6.11 -3.47
CA TRP A 239 -7.05 6.26 -4.66
C TRP A 239 -6.21 6.44 -5.93
N TRP A 240 -6.10 5.40 -6.74
CA TRP A 240 -5.41 5.46 -8.02
C TRP A 240 -6.37 5.72 -9.18
N LYS A 241 -6.02 6.71 -10.00
CA LYS A 241 -6.77 7.09 -11.21
C LYS A 241 -6.58 6.12 -12.38
#